data_AF-A0A377M3F8-F1
#
_entry.id   AF-A0A377M3F8-F1
#
_cell.length_a   1.000
_cell.length_b   1.000
_cell.length_c   1.000
_cell.angle_alpha   90.00
_cell.angle_beta   90.00
_cell.angle_gamma   90.00
#
_symmetry.space_group_name_H-M   'P 1'
#
loop_
_entity.id
_entity.type
_entity.pdbx_description
1 polymer ?
#
loop_
_entity_poly.entity_id
_entity_poly.type
_entity_poly.pdbx_seq_one_letter_code
_entity_poly.pdbx_strand_id
1 'polypeptide(L)' 'MIPWRGVFLTPEGEKLAQESRERHQLVENFLLVLGVSPEIARRDAEGMEHHVSEETLVKFREFTLKYGSSAE' A
#
# COMPACT_ATOMS: atom_id res chain seq x y z
N MET A 1 -18.13 -32.94 -14.75
CA MET A 1 -17.11 -31.99 -15.26
C MET A 1 -17.40 -30.65 -14.61
N ILE A 2 -16.65 -30.24 -13.58
CA ILE A 2 -16.94 -28.99 -12.87
C ILE A 2 -16.18 -27.86 -13.58
N PRO A 3 -16.88 -26.88 -14.18
CA PRO A 3 -16.24 -25.80 -14.92
C PRO A 3 -15.74 -24.73 -13.94
N TRP A 4 -14.49 -24.31 -14.11
CA TRP A 4 -13.83 -23.18 -13.41
C TRP A 4 -14.01 -23.12 -11.89
N ARG A 5 -13.21 -23.92 -11.18
CA ARG A 5 -12.97 -23.69 -9.75
C ARG A 5 -11.97 -22.52 -9.66
N GLY A 6 -12.44 -21.34 -9.27
CA GLY A 6 -11.59 -20.17 -9.05
C GLY A 6 -10.48 -20.45 -8.02
N VAL A 7 -9.45 -19.61 -8.03
CA VAL A 7 -8.42 -19.62 -6.99
C VAL A 7 -8.91 -18.73 -5.86
N PHE A 8 -8.96 -19.28 -4.65
CA PHE A 8 -9.29 -18.54 -3.43
C PHE A 8 -8.04 -18.46 -2.56
N LEU A 9 -7.88 -17.35 -1.86
CA LEU A 9 -6.85 -17.25 -0.84
C LEU A 9 -7.24 -18.14 0.35
N THR A 10 -6.24 -18.71 1.00
CA THR A 10 -6.43 -19.27 2.34
C THR A 10 -6.59 -18.11 3.33
N PRO A 11 -7.07 -18.34 4.56
CA PRO A 11 -7.11 -17.29 5.58
C PRO A 11 -5.75 -16.59 5.78
N GLU A 12 -4.65 -17.33 5.70
CA GLU A 12 -3.29 -16.78 5.76
C GLU A 12 -2.96 -15.94 4.52
N GLY A 13 -3.39 -16.39 3.34
CA GLY A 13 -3.26 -15.65 2.09
C GLY A 13 -4.07 -14.34 2.10
N GLU A 14 -5.27 -14.35 2.67
CA GLU A 14 -6.10 -13.14 2.83
C GLU A 14 -5.42 -12.13 3.75
N LYS A 15 -4.87 -12.60 4.88
CA LYS A 15 -4.10 -11.77 5.81
C LYS A 15 -2.89 -11.13 5.12
N LEU A 16 -2.10 -11.93 4.39
CA LEU A 16 -0.94 -11.43 3.67
C LEU A 16 -1.33 -10.42 2.58
N ALA A 17 -2.42 -10.68 1.85
CA ALA A 17 -2.93 -9.77 0.83
C ALA A 17 -3.40 -8.44 1.44
N GLN A 18 -4.03 -8.48 2.63
CA GLN A 18 -4.42 -7.29 3.36
C GLN A 18 -3.20 -6.47 3.82
N GLU A 19 -2.18 -7.13 4.37
CA GLU A 19 -0.92 -6.48 4.78
C GLU A 19 -0.19 -5.82 3.61
N SER A 20 -0.14 -6.48 2.44
CA SER A 20 0.42 -5.90 1.20
C SER A 20 -0.37 -4.68 0.74
N ARG A 21 -1.72 -4.74 0.73
CA ARG A 21 -2.57 -3.59 0.37
C ARG A 21 -2.38 -2.40 1.31
N GLU A 22 -2.28 -2.65 2.62
CA GLU A 22 -2.05 -1.58 3.59
C GLU A 22 -0.68 -0.92 3.41
N ARG A 23 0.35 -1.71 3.11
CA ARG A 23 1.68 -1.20 2.76
C ARG A 23 1.64 -0.37 1.47
N HIS A 24 0.98 -0.86 0.43
CA HIS A 24 0.80 -0.13 -0.84
C HIS A 24 0.21 1.25 -0.60
N GLN A 25 -0.96 1.30 0.06
CA GLN A 25 -1.70 2.53 0.31
C GLN A 25 -0.90 3.50 1.17
N LEU A 26 -0.14 2.99 2.15
CA LEU A 26 0.69 3.83 2.99
C LEU A 26 1.80 4.52 2.19
N VAL A 27 2.48 3.79 1.30
CA VAL A 27 3.53 4.36 0.45
C VAL A 27 2.93 5.32 -0.58
N GLU A 28 1.83 4.93 -1.25
CA GLU A 28 1.13 5.79 -2.22
C GLU A 28 0.71 7.12 -1.57
N ASN A 29 0.04 7.07 -0.42
CA ASN A 29 -0.38 8.28 0.31
C ASN A 29 0.80 9.15 0.73
N PHE A 30 1.88 8.54 1.19
CA PHE A 30 3.09 9.28 1.53
C PHE A 30 3.64 10.05 0.31
N LEU A 31 3.73 9.40 -0.85
CA LEU A 31 4.20 10.03 -2.09
C LEU A 31 3.26 11.14 -2.57
N LEU A 32 1.95 10.94 -2.44
CA LEU A 32 0.95 11.97 -2.73
C LEU A 32 1.13 13.20 -1.83
N VAL A 33 1.36 13.01 -0.53
CA VAL A 33 1.63 14.13 0.40
C VAL A 33 2.91 14.88 0.05
N LEU A 34 3.92 14.20 -0.53
CA LEU A 34 5.11 14.85 -1.07
C LEU A 34 4.86 15.65 -2.37
N GLY A 35 3.67 15.54 -2.96
CA GLY A 35 3.31 16.21 -4.22
C GLY A 35 3.64 15.41 -5.48
N VAL A 36 3.93 14.11 -5.35
CA VAL A 36 4.08 13.21 -6.51
C VAL A 36 2.71 13.04 -7.18
N SER A 37 2.69 13.01 -8.52
CA SER A 37 1.43 12.82 -9.26
C SER A 37 0.81 11.44 -8.97
N PRO A 38 -0.52 11.29 -8.99
CA PRO A 38 -1.17 10.03 -8.62
C PRO A 38 -0.74 8.81 -9.44
N GLU A 39 -0.47 9.00 -10.74
CA GLU A 39 0.00 7.93 -11.61
C GLU A 39 1.39 7.43 -11.18
N ILE A 40 2.31 8.35 -10.90
CA ILE A 40 3.68 8.02 -10.49
C ILE A 40 3.68 7.46 -9.06
N ALA A 41 2.93 8.06 -8.14
CA ALA A 41 2.80 7.59 -6.76
C ALA A 41 2.35 6.13 -6.69
N ARG A 42 1.35 5.75 -7.50
CA ARG A 42 0.87 4.36 -7.58
C ARG A 42 1.94 3.42 -8.10
N ARG A 43 2.58 3.76 -9.22
CA ARG A 43 3.61 2.93 -9.85
C ARG A 43 4.83 2.75 -8.93
N ASP A 44 5.26 3.81 -8.26
CA ASP A 44 6.40 3.76 -7.35
C ASP A 44 6.06 2.99 -6.07
N ALA A 45 4.83 3.11 -5.56
CA ALA A 45 4.36 2.33 -4.41
C ALA A 45 4.43 0.81 -4.66
N GLU A 46 4.06 0.33 -5.86
CA GLU A 46 4.17 -1.10 -6.23
C GLU A 46 5.60 -1.64 -6.10
N GLY A 47 6.61 -0.84 -6.48
CA GLY A 47 8.01 -1.23 -6.36
C GLY A 47 8.53 -1.13 -4.91
N MET A 48 8.10 -0.10 -4.20
CA MET A 48 8.59 0.23 -2.86
C MET A 48 8.01 -0.69 -1.78
N GLU A 49 6.73 -1.07 -1.86
CA GLU A 49 6.05 -1.82 -0.80
C GLU A 49 6.74 -3.15 -0.43
N HIS A 50 7.47 -3.75 -1.37
CA HIS A 50 8.19 -5.01 -1.17
C HIS A 50 9.59 -4.83 -0.57
N HIS A 51 10.16 -3.63 -0.60
CA HIS A 51 11.56 -3.37 -0.25
C HIS A 51 11.73 -2.42 0.94
N VAL A 52 10.71 -1.65 1.29
CA VAL A 52 10.77 -0.68 2.39
C VAL A 52 10.71 -1.40 3.73
N SER A 53 11.66 -1.09 4.62
CA SER A 53 11.70 -1.64 5.98
C SER A 53 10.52 -1.15 6.84
N GLU A 54 10.17 -1.93 7.87
CA GLU A 54 9.09 -1.56 8.79
C GLU A 54 9.33 -0.21 9.49
N GLU A 55 10.57 0.07 9.90
CA GLU A 55 10.94 1.35 10.51
C GLU A 55 10.65 2.54 9.57
N THR A 56 10.97 2.39 8.29
CA THR A 56 10.71 3.41 7.28
C THR A 56 9.21 3.59 7.04
N LEU A 57 8.44 2.50 6.99
CA LEU A 57 6.98 2.56 6.87
C LEU A 57 6.34 3.30 8.05
N VAL A 58 6.84 3.11 9.28
CA VAL A 58 6.37 3.88 10.44
C VAL A 58 6.61 5.38 10.22
N LYS A 59 7.79 5.76 9.70
CA LYS A 59 8.09 7.17 9.38
C LYS A 59 7.21 7.73 8.28
N PHE A 60 6.90 6.95 7.25
CA PHE A 60 5.94 7.34 6.21
C PHE A 60 4.56 7.61 6.80
N ARG A 61 4.10 6.76 7.72
CA ARG A 61 2.81 6.93 8.40
C ARG A 61 2.78 8.20 9.24
N GLU A 62 3.79 8.40 10.09
CA GLU A 62 3.91 9.60 10.92
C GLU A 62 3.92 10.88 10.07
N PHE A 63 4.68 10.87 8.96
CA PHE A 63 4.74 11.99 8.04
C PHE A 63 3.39 12.25 7.37
N THR A 64 2.76 11.20 6.84
CA THR A 64 1.46 11.30 6.17
C THR A 64 0.38 11.82 7.12
N LEU A 65 0.35 11.37 8.38
CA LEU A 65 -0.58 11.88 9.39
C LEU A 65 -0.34 13.35 9.75
N LYS A 66 0.92 13.81 9.71
CA LYS A 66 1.31 15.17 10.08
C LYS A 66 1.07 16.18 8.95
N TYR A 67 1.28 15.77 7.70
CA TYR A 67 1.30 16.67 6.54
C TYR A 67 0.21 16.37 5.51
N GLY A 68 -0.42 15.19 5.58
CA GLY A 68 -1.62 14.91 4.81
C GLY A 68 -2.72 15.82 5.29
N SER A 69 -3.18 16.72 4.42
CA SER A 69 -4.36 17.53 4.71
C SER A 69 -5.50 16.60 5.07
N SER A 70 -6.24 16.90 6.14
CA SER A 70 -7.59 16.36 6.30
C SER A 70 -8.34 16.76 5.04
N ALA A 71 -8.55 15.80 4.13
CA ALA A 71 -9.30 16.06 2.92
C ALA A 71 -10.68 16.61 3.31
N GLU A 72 -11.02 17.78 2.77
CA GLU A 72 -12.40 18.27 2.69
C GLU A 72 -13.29 17.26 1.95
#